data_AF-A0AAX3LDH0-F1
#
_entry.id   AF-A0AAX3LDH0-F1
#
_cell.length_a   1.000
_cell.length_b   1.000
_cell.length_c   1.000
_cell.angle_alpha   90.00
_cell.angle_beta   90.00
_cell.angle_gamma   90.00
#
_symmetry.space_group_name_H-M   'P 1'
#
loop_
_entity.id
_entity.type
_entity.pdbx_description
1 polymer ?
#
loop_
_entity_poly.entity_id
_entity_poly.type
_entity_poly.pdbx_seq_one_letter_code
_entity_poly.pdbx_strand_id
1 'polypeptide(L)' 'MKAANQVPNNGRAVVMRNSRTGAAWQVSYDYRDGTYWHEPQGNLRNIRRPYASRTIEPNLVPAGTH' A
#
# COMPACT_ATOMS: atom_id res chain seq x y z
N MET A 1 19.33 7.16 7.97
CA MET A 1 18.41 7.98 7.15
C MET A 1 16.99 7.53 7.48
N LYS A 2 16.14 8.42 8.00
CA LYS A 2 14.75 8.10 8.36
C LYS A 2 14.01 7.87 7.03
N ALA A 3 13.67 6.63 6.71
CA ALA A 3 12.84 6.35 5.54
C ALA A 3 11.59 7.22 5.68
N ALA A 4 11.38 8.14 4.74
CA ALA A 4 10.15 8.92 4.72
C ALA A 4 8.99 7.91 4.79
N ASN A 5 8.09 8.07 5.75
CA ASN A 5 6.90 7.22 5.84
C ASN A 5 6.20 7.28 4.48
N GLN A 6 6.34 6.21 3.70
CA GLN A 6 5.90 6.18 2.30
C GLN A 6 4.37 6.33 2.18
N VAL A 7 3.66 6.02 3.25
CA VAL A 7 2.23 6.28 3.43
C VAL A 7 2.06 7.31 4.55
N PRO A 8 1.44 8.46 4.26
CA PRO A 8 1.19 9.49 5.27
C PRO A 8 0.15 9.00 6.28
N ASN A 9 0.28 9.45 7.52
CA ASN A 9 -0.60 9.10 8.63
C ASN A 9 -1.94 9.86 8.65
N ASN A 10 -2.23 10.65 7.61
CA ASN A 10 -3.42 11.49 7.51
C ASN A 10 -4.59 10.82 6.76
N GLY A 11 -4.54 9.50 6.55
CA GLY A 11 -5.56 8.75 5.81
C GLY A 11 -5.47 8.87 4.30
N ARG A 12 -4.52 9.64 3.75
CA ARG A 12 -4.37 9.76 2.29
C ARG A 12 -3.84 8.45 1.71
N ALA A 13 -4.57 7.91 0.73
CA ALA A 13 -4.13 6.76 -0.03
C ALA A 13 -2.93 7.13 -0.94
N VAL A 14 -1.92 6.26 -0.96
CA VAL A 14 -0.75 6.35 -1.82
C VAL A 14 -0.72 5.15 -2.75
N VAL A 15 -0.36 5.39 -4.01
CA VAL A 15 -0.21 4.32 -4.99
C VAL A 15 1.14 3.62 -4.78
N MET A 16 1.06 2.33 -4.49
CA MET A 16 2.16 1.40 -4.37
C MET A 16 2.09 0.33 -5.46
N ARG A 17 3.20 -0.36 -5.66
CA ARG A 17 3.34 -1.47 -6.59
C ARG A 17 3.99 -2.64 -5.89
N ASN A 18 3.46 -3.84 -6.08
CA ASN A 18 4.10 -5.06 -5.62
C ASN A 18 5.30 -5.35 -6.54
N SER A 19 6.50 -5.30 -5.99
CA SER A 19 7.76 -5.53 -6.71
C SER A 19 7.88 -6.94 -7.30
N ARG A 20 7.20 -7.95 -6.73
CA ARG A 20 7.25 -9.34 -7.21
C ARG A 20 6.26 -9.61 -8.33
N THR A 21 5.04 -9.10 -8.22
CA THR A 21 3.95 -9.40 -9.17
C THR A 21 3.66 -8.27 -10.15
N GLY A 22 4.20 -7.07 -9.90
CA GLY A 22 3.92 -5.86 -10.66
C GLY A 22 2.53 -5.25 -10.40
N ALA A 23 1.71 -5.87 -9.55
CA ALA A 23 0.35 -5.41 -9.26
C ALA A 23 0.35 -4.04 -8.57
N ALA A 24 -0.57 -3.16 -8.97
CA ALA A 24 -0.77 -1.87 -8.34
C ALA A 24 -1.69 -2.00 -7.11
N TRP A 25 -1.40 -1.22 -6.08
CA TRP A 25 -2.12 -1.18 -4.81
C TRP A 25 -2.29 0.27 -4.38
N GLN A 26 -3.43 0.60 -3.79
CA GLN A 26 -3.59 1.81 -2.99
C GLN A 26 -3.42 1.42 -1.52
N VAL A 27 -2.60 2.21 -0.81
CA VAL A 27 -2.37 1.99 0.62
C VAL A 27 -2.65 3.29 1.36
N SER A 28 -3.58 3.25 2.31
CA SER A 28 -3.86 4.36 3.23
C SER A 28 -3.62 3.93 4.67
N TYR A 29 -3.37 4.90 5.55
CA TYR A 29 -3.22 4.64 6.99
C TYR A 29 -4.49 5.06 7.74
N ASP A 30 -5.16 4.11 8.38
CA ASP A 30 -6.21 4.38 9.35
C ASP A 30 -5.59 4.70 10.71
N TYR A 31 -5.70 5.95 11.12
CA TYR A 31 -5.17 6.44 12.40
C TYR A 31 -6.02 6.01 13.60
N ARG A 32 -7.28 5.63 13.39
CA ARG A 32 -8.18 5.18 14.47
C ARG A 32 -7.81 3.77 14.92
N ASP A 33 -7.57 2.91 13.93
CA ASP A 33 -7.25 1.50 14.16
C ASP A 33 -5.73 1.23 14.18
N GLY A 34 -4.91 2.21 13.75
CA GLY A 34 -3.47 2.08 13.67
C GLY A 34 -3.01 1.08 12.61
N THR A 35 -3.79 0.97 11.52
CA THR A 35 -3.59 -0.05 10.48
C THR A 35 -3.51 0.56 9.09
N TYR A 36 -2.74 -0.08 8.22
CA TYR A 36 -2.71 0.20 6.80
C TYR A 36 -3.82 -0.58 6.09
N TRP A 37 -4.63 0.14 5.33
CA TRP A 37 -5.61 -0.45 4.43
C TRP A 37 -4.97 -0.64 3.05
N HIS A 38 -5.02 -1.87 2.54
CA HIS A 38 -4.45 -2.27 1.26
C HIS A 38 -5.56 -2.59 0.29
N GLU A 39 -5.66 -1.80 -0.77
CA GLU A 39 -6.67 -1.98 -1.81
C GLU A 39 -6.03 -2.29 -3.18
N PRO A 40 -6.30 -3.46 -3.77
CA PRO A 40 -5.79 -3.82 -5.09
C PRO A 40 -6.33 -2.88 -6.18
N GLN A 41 -5.49 -2.50 -7.14
CA GLN A 41 -5.90 -1.66 -8.26
C GLN A 41 -5.75 -2.43 -9.58
N GLY A 42 -6.77 -2.36 -10.44
CA GLY A 42 -6.77 -2.99 -11.76
C GLY A 42 -7.55 -4.30 -11.82
N ASN A 43 -7.11 -5.24 -12.67
CA ASN A 43 -7.90 -6.43 -12.99
C ASN A 43 -7.86 -7.48 -11.87
N LEU A 44 -8.90 -7.47 -11.04
CA LEU A 44 -9.04 -8.22 -9.78
C LEU A 44 -8.99 -9.75 -9.91
N ARG A 45 -9.05 -10.31 -11.13
CA ARG A 45 -8.95 -11.77 -11.34
C ARG A 45 -7.63 -12.36 -10.87
N ASN A 46 -6.55 -11.59 -10.91
CA ASN A 46 -5.22 -12.01 -10.45
C ASN A 46 -4.75 -11.28 -9.17
N ILE A 47 -5.55 -10.33 -8.65
CA ILE A 47 -5.15 -9.46 -7.56
C ILE A 47 -6.00 -9.77 -6.32
N ARG A 48 -5.34 -9.96 -5.18
CA ARG A 48 -5.93 -10.38 -3.91
C ARG A 48 -6.95 -9.36 -3.41
N ARG A 49 -7.92 -9.83 -2.61
CA ARG A 49 -8.95 -9.00 -1.95
C ARG A 49 -8.31 -7.87 -1.12
N PRO A 50 -9.02 -6.75 -0.89
CA PRO A 50 -8.59 -5.74 0.06
C PRO A 50 -8.38 -6.33 1.46
N TYR A 51 -7.41 -5.81 2.21
CA TYR A 51 -7.14 -6.24 3.58
C TYR A 51 -6.52 -5.12 4.42
N ALA A 52 -6.66 -5.23 5.75
CA ALA A 52 -5.99 -4.38 6.72
C ALA A 52 -4.76 -5.10 7.30
N SER A 53 -3.68 -4.36 7.54
CA SER A 53 -2.47 -4.87 8.19
C SER A 53 -1.85 -3.80 9.09
N ARG A 54 -1.15 -4.22 10.16
CA ARG A 54 -0.39 -3.28 11.01
C ARG A 54 0.90 -2.77 10.35
N THR A 55 1.32 -3.42 9.26
CA THR A 55 2.54 -3.08 8.53
C THR A 55 2.28 -3.14 7.03
N ILE A 56 2.93 -2.25 6.29
CA ILE A 56 2.96 -2.32 4.83
C ILE A 56 3.72 -3.59 4.42
N GLU A 57 3.17 -4.37 3.48
CA GLU A 57 3.87 -5.56 2.97
C GLU A 57 5.26 -5.18 2.42
N PRO A 58 6.33 -5.95 2.73
CA PRO A 58 7.70 -5.61 2.34
C PRO A 58 7.92 -5.60 0.82
N ASN A 59 7.02 -6.24 0.07
CA ASN A 59 7.09 -6.25 -1.39
C ASN A 59 6.38 -5.05 -2.03
N LEU A 60 5.61 -4.26 -1.26
CA LEU A 60 4.97 -3.05 -1.75
C LEU A 60 5.95 -1.88 -1.69
N VAL A 61 6.22 -1.31 -2.86
CA VAL A 61 7.10 -0.15 -3.03
C VAL A 61 6.33 1.01 -3.65
N PRO A 62 6.72 2.28 -3.44
CA PRO A 62 6.07 3.42 -4.08
C PRO A 62 6.11 3.27 -5.61
N ALA A 63 4.99 3.53 -6.28
CA ALA A 63 4.90 3.36 -7.73
C ALA A 63 5.67 4.43 -8.55
N GLY A 64 6.34 5.38 -7.89
CA GLY A 64 6.94 6.57 -8.51
C GLY A 64 8.44 6.79 -8.27
N THR A 65 9.21 5.81 -7.80
CA THR A 65 10.69 5.94 -7.78
C THR A 65 11.27 5.33 -9.05
N HIS A 66 11.58 6.18 -10.03
CA HIS A 66 12.40 5.86 -11.20
C HIS A 66 13.38 7.01 -11.43
#